data_AF-A0A1V6I1U4-F1
#
_entry.id   AF-A0A1V6I1U4-F1
#
_cell.length_a   1.000
_cell.length_b   1.000
_cell.length_c   1.000
_cell.angle_alpha   90.00
_cell.angle_beta   90.00
_cell.angle_gamma   90.00
#
_symmetry.space_group_name_H-M   'P 1'
#
loop_
_entity.id
_entity.type
_entity.pdbx_description
1 polymer ?
#
loop_
_entity_poly.entity_id
_entity_poly.type
_entity_poly.pdbx_seq_one_letter_code
_entity_poly.pdbx_strand_id
1 'polypeptide(L)'
;MKILISEKQLKWVLKTQDVLEEQSDTLNDQRLLIVLQNRINDILDKKEKEILNRTSIKIVNNKGQLSLQIGERIYPMRRMVQGVYALIIPERSKLTFGVTSSADLIPEIEKINEYKILSEKYPNLRAQIENNLVNGVIFTDQNNQGTFKLTITRKLPDVKEYKSAVDFGSEYPLGEFFERNKLIYKFGNDMFGILESGQLNMNLAGIPLKLEQTTNKPQVAVAPISISTMALGDVFNFDSIEFKDENLARRQYGAFIQQIRHLIQKYGEPFINHMKSQNPTIYGYSSVDADPEQPITGGYKPCAGNKTRRDYDLCLSQERARVIADILNKELPELGGIFKFKGMGETTKFGPGWTKENPTVPEVTAPNRRYVLSDIQPFTIK
;
A
#
# COMPACT_ATOMS: atom_id res chain seq x y z
N MET A 1 -30.19 -42.83 43.65
CA MET A 1 -30.69 -41.62 42.95
C MET A 1 -30.10 -41.63 41.55
N LYS A 2 -30.87 -42.03 40.53
CA LYS A 2 -30.40 -42.01 39.13
C LYS A 2 -30.65 -40.60 38.59
N ILE A 3 -29.61 -39.83 38.34
CA ILE A 3 -29.73 -38.53 37.70
C ILE A 3 -30.06 -38.79 36.23
N LEU A 4 -31.33 -38.62 35.87
CA LEU A 4 -31.79 -38.65 34.48
C LEU A 4 -31.42 -37.31 33.84
N ILE A 5 -30.27 -37.27 33.17
CA ILE A 5 -29.86 -36.13 32.35
C ILE A 5 -30.59 -36.27 31.01
N SER A 6 -31.36 -35.26 30.61
CA SER A 6 -32.02 -35.27 29.30
C SER A 6 -30.96 -35.19 28.19
N GLU A 7 -31.23 -35.76 27.00
CA GLU A 7 -30.33 -35.68 25.84
C GLU A 7 -29.93 -34.22 25.50
N LYS A 8 -30.83 -33.27 25.76
CA LYS A 8 -30.58 -31.84 25.55
C LYS A 8 -29.54 -31.28 26.53
N GLN A 9 -29.57 -31.73 27.78
CA GLN A 9 -28.57 -31.36 28.80
C GLN A 9 -27.23 -32.05 28.51
N LEU A 10 -27.22 -33.31 28.05
CA LEU A 10 -26.00 -34.01 27.66
C LEU A 10 -25.30 -33.30 26.47
N LYS A 11 -26.06 -32.91 25.45
CA LYS A 11 -25.54 -32.12 24.31
C LYS A 11 -24.98 -30.76 24.73
N TRP A 12 -25.59 -30.12 25.73
CA TRP A 12 -25.11 -28.84 26.24
C TRP A 12 -23.81 -28.98 27.05
N VAL A 13 -23.69 -30.03 27.87
CA VAL A 13 -22.46 -30.33 28.63
C VAL A 13 -21.30 -30.65 27.70
N LEU A 14 -21.51 -31.50 26.68
CA LEU A 14 -20.49 -31.84 25.68
C LEU A 14 -20.04 -30.59 24.91
N LYS A 15 -20.99 -29.77 24.44
CA LYS A 15 -20.70 -28.51 23.75
C LYS A 15 -19.91 -27.52 24.62
N THR A 16 -20.14 -27.53 25.94
CA THR A 16 -19.43 -26.62 26.86
C THR A 16 -18.00 -27.12 27.12
N GLN A 17 -17.80 -28.44 27.16
CA GLN A 17 -16.48 -29.04 27.28
C GLN A 17 -15.63 -28.80 26.02
N ASP A 18 -16.22 -28.97 24.82
CA ASP A 18 -15.58 -28.65 23.55
C ASP A 18 -15.10 -27.19 23.50
N VAL A 19 -15.92 -26.24 23.97
CA VAL A 19 -15.58 -24.80 24.03
C VAL A 19 -14.44 -24.51 25.01
N LEU A 20 -14.36 -25.23 26.13
CA LEU A 20 -13.29 -25.06 27.13
C LEU A 20 -11.95 -25.65 26.64
N GLU A 21 -12.00 -26.79 25.94
CA GLU A 21 -10.83 -27.40 25.30
C GLU A 21 -10.31 -26.54 24.14
N GLU A 22 -11.20 -26.01 23.28
CA GLU A 22 -10.86 -25.06 22.20
C GLU A 22 -10.19 -23.78 22.73
N GLN A 23 -10.65 -23.22 23.86
CA GLN A 23 -10.05 -22.04 24.48
C GLN A 23 -8.65 -22.30 25.05
N SER A 24 -8.43 -23.48 25.65
CA SER A 24 -7.12 -23.90 26.17
C SER A 24 -6.12 -24.14 25.04
N ASP A 25 -6.55 -24.81 23.97
CA ASP A 25 -5.72 -25.09 22.80
C ASP A 25 -5.34 -23.82 22.03
N THR A 26 -6.27 -22.87 21.90
CA THR A 26 -6.01 -21.57 21.26
C THR A 26 -4.95 -20.78 22.02
N LEU A 27 -4.98 -20.80 23.36
CA LEU A 27 -3.97 -20.13 24.19
C LEU A 27 -2.59 -20.79 24.05
N ASN A 28 -2.54 -22.10 23.94
CA ASN A 28 -1.30 -22.85 23.75
C ASN A 28 -0.70 -22.59 22.35
N ASP A 29 -1.53 -22.59 21.31
CA ASP A 29 -1.09 -22.30 19.95
C ASP A 29 -0.55 -20.85 19.84
N GLN A 30 -1.19 -19.86 20.48
CA GLN A 30 -0.68 -18.49 20.52
C GLN A 30 0.71 -18.38 21.17
N ARG A 31 0.98 -19.15 22.23
CA ARG A 31 2.32 -19.22 22.84
C ARG A 31 3.34 -19.83 21.88
N LEU A 32 2.97 -20.91 21.18
CA LEU A 32 3.81 -21.51 20.15
C LEU A 32 4.09 -20.53 19.00
N LEU A 33 3.11 -19.71 18.60
CA LEU A 33 3.29 -18.70 17.56
C LEU A 33 4.32 -17.64 17.97
N ILE A 34 4.29 -17.18 19.22
CA ILE A 34 5.28 -16.22 19.75
C ILE A 34 6.69 -16.83 19.71
N VAL A 35 6.83 -18.08 20.14
CA VAL A 35 8.11 -18.80 20.11
C VAL A 35 8.60 -18.97 18.66
N LEU A 36 7.70 -19.33 17.74
CA LEU A 36 7.99 -19.43 16.32
C LEU A 36 8.49 -18.09 15.75
N GLN A 37 7.78 -16.98 16.02
CA GLN A 37 8.19 -15.65 15.56
C GLN A 37 9.58 -15.27 16.07
N ASN A 38 9.90 -15.55 17.34
CA ASN A 38 11.23 -15.30 17.88
C ASN A 38 12.31 -16.13 17.16
N ARG A 39 12.05 -17.42 16.92
CA ARG A 39 12.99 -18.28 16.17
C ARG A 39 13.17 -17.86 14.71
N ILE A 40 12.11 -17.33 14.08
CA ILE A 40 12.21 -16.76 12.72
C ILE A 40 13.10 -15.52 12.74
N ASN A 41 12.96 -14.66 13.75
CA ASN A 41 13.85 -13.51 13.92
C ASN A 41 15.31 -13.96 14.14
N ASP A 42 15.56 -15.02 14.92
CA ASP A 42 16.92 -15.58 15.06
C ASP A 42 17.50 -16.08 13.73
N ILE A 43 16.66 -16.62 12.83
CA ILE A 43 17.10 -17.02 11.47
C ILE A 43 17.44 -15.77 10.64
N LEU A 44 16.59 -14.73 10.71
CA LEU A 44 16.83 -13.46 10.02
C LEU A 44 18.16 -12.84 10.48
N ASP A 45 18.44 -12.84 11.78
CA ASP A 45 19.69 -12.32 12.34
C ASP A 45 20.89 -13.14 11.87
N LYS A 46 20.81 -14.48 11.89
CA LYS A 46 21.89 -15.35 11.40
C LYS A 46 22.15 -15.22 9.90
N LYS A 47 21.11 -14.91 9.13
CA LYS A 47 21.18 -14.73 7.67
C LYS A 47 21.26 -13.27 7.26
N GLU A 48 21.43 -12.34 8.20
CA GLU A 48 21.32 -10.91 7.94
C GLU A 48 22.24 -10.52 6.77
N LYS A 49 23.51 -10.90 6.83
CA LYS A 49 24.48 -10.65 5.76
C LYS A 49 24.05 -11.20 4.40
N GLU A 50 23.57 -12.44 4.34
CA GLU A 50 23.13 -13.09 3.10
C GLU A 50 21.93 -12.36 2.48
N ILE A 51 20.96 -11.98 3.32
CA ILE A 51 19.77 -11.23 2.93
C ILE A 51 20.17 -9.85 2.40
N LEU A 52 21.07 -9.15 3.09
CA LEU A 52 21.56 -7.83 2.71
C LEU A 52 22.38 -7.85 1.42
N ASN A 53 23.13 -8.92 1.16
CA ASN A 53 23.92 -9.08 -0.06
C ASN A 53 23.07 -9.10 -1.34
N ARG A 54 21.76 -9.28 -1.22
CA ARG A 54 20.79 -9.14 -2.34
C ARG A 54 20.52 -7.70 -2.71
N THR A 55 20.90 -6.75 -1.85
CA THR A 55 20.88 -5.32 -2.14
C THR A 55 22.29 -4.84 -2.44
N SER A 56 22.44 -3.99 -3.46
CA SER A 56 23.73 -3.39 -3.80
C SER A 56 23.90 -2.00 -3.19
N ILE A 57 25.15 -1.62 -2.98
CA ILE A 57 25.61 -0.28 -2.62
C ILE A 57 26.61 0.18 -3.68
N LYS A 58 26.47 1.42 -4.17
CA LYS A 58 27.45 2.03 -5.06
C LYS A 58 27.55 3.54 -4.96
N ILE A 59 28.71 4.10 -5.32
CA ILE A 59 28.84 5.54 -5.58
C ILE A 59 28.54 5.81 -7.05
N VAL A 60 27.67 6.79 -7.30
CA VAL A 60 27.35 7.27 -8.64
C VAL A 60 27.62 8.76 -8.75
N ASN A 61 27.94 9.21 -9.96
CA ASN A 61 27.98 10.63 -10.29
C ASN A 61 26.67 10.99 -11.00
N ASN A 62 25.80 11.74 -10.32
CA ASN A 62 24.54 12.21 -10.87
C ASN A 62 24.63 13.71 -11.13
N LYS A 63 24.72 14.10 -12.41
CA LYS A 63 24.79 15.50 -12.86
C LYS A 63 25.90 16.33 -12.18
N GLY A 64 27.07 15.75 -11.97
CA GLY A 64 28.21 16.42 -11.33
C GLY A 64 28.21 16.34 -9.80
N GLN A 65 27.23 15.69 -9.19
CA GLN A 65 27.16 15.45 -7.75
C GLN A 65 27.40 13.96 -7.43
N LEU A 66 28.34 13.70 -6.52
CA LEU A 66 28.53 12.36 -5.97
C LEU A 66 27.33 11.97 -5.09
N SER A 67 26.79 10.79 -5.33
CA SER A 67 25.66 10.24 -4.59
C SER A 67 25.92 8.80 -4.20
N LEU A 68 25.42 8.41 -3.03
CA LEU A 68 25.38 7.03 -2.58
C LEU A 68 24.08 6.39 -3.06
N GLN A 69 24.17 5.34 -3.85
CA GLN A 69 23.04 4.53 -4.23
C GLN A 69 23.00 3.27 -3.36
N ILE A 70 21.85 3.00 -2.73
CA ILE A 70 21.57 1.76 -2.00
C ILE A 70 20.30 1.14 -2.60
N GLY A 71 20.44 -0.02 -3.25
CA GLY A 71 19.42 -0.59 -4.11
C GLY A 71 19.02 0.40 -5.22
N GLU A 72 17.73 0.70 -5.31
CA GLU A 72 17.19 1.66 -6.30
C GLU A 72 17.22 3.12 -5.82
N ARG A 73 17.57 3.38 -4.56
CA ARG A 73 17.50 4.72 -3.97
C ARG A 73 18.84 5.44 -4.07
N ILE A 74 18.80 6.71 -4.47
CA ILE A 74 19.97 7.56 -4.62
C ILE A 74 19.94 8.67 -3.57
N TYR A 75 21.02 8.79 -2.81
CA TYR A 75 21.19 9.74 -1.74
C TYR A 75 22.35 10.69 -2.06
N PRO A 76 22.10 12.01 -2.24
CA PRO A 76 23.16 12.95 -2.57
C PRO A 76 24.16 13.09 -1.41
N MET A 77 25.45 13.01 -1.72
CA MET A 77 26.51 13.27 -0.75
C MET A 77 26.92 14.75 -0.80
N ARG A 78 27.16 15.35 0.36
CA ARG A 78 27.62 16.73 0.50
C ARG A 78 29.14 16.75 0.63
N ARG A 79 29.81 17.68 -0.04
CA ARG A 79 31.23 17.93 0.17
C ARG A 79 31.41 18.58 1.55
N MET A 80 32.17 17.94 2.42
CA MET A 80 32.44 18.45 3.78
C MET A 80 33.70 19.31 3.78
N VAL A 81 34.78 18.77 3.24
CA VAL A 81 36.06 19.44 2.98
C VAL A 81 36.63 18.96 1.65
N GLN A 82 37.81 19.43 1.26
CA GLN A 82 38.46 18.93 0.05
C GLN A 82 38.71 17.42 0.14
N GLY A 83 38.24 16.67 -0.86
CA GLY A 83 38.39 15.23 -0.93
C GLY A 83 37.47 14.41 -0.02
N VAL A 84 36.61 15.03 0.80
CA VAL A 84 35.71 14.31 1.70
C VAL A 84 34.26 14.66 1.41
N TYR A 85 33.45 13.63 1.16
CA TYR A 85 32.02 13.73 0.90
C TYR A 85 31.27 12.88 1.91
N ALA A 86 30.13 13.35 2.40
CA ALA A 86 29.33 12.62 3.37
C ALA A 86 27.84 12.70 3.06
N LEU A 87 27.16 11.57 3.27
CA LEU A 87 25.73 11.53 3.52
C LEU A 87 25.54 11.51 5.04
N ILE A 88 24.90 12.55 5.58
CA ILE A 88 24.56 12.63 7.00
C ILE A 88 23.10 12.21 7.16
N ILE A 89 22.88 11.20 8.00
CA ILE A 89 21.57 10.72 8.40
C ILE A 89 21.31 11.33 9.79
N PRO A 90 20.28 12.18 9.95
CA PRO A 90 20.01 12.81 11.24
C PRO A 90 19.72 11.78 12.33
N GLU A 91 19.80 12.17 13.59
CA GLU A 91 19.32 11.35 14.71
C GLU A 91 17.85 10.96 14.51
N ARG A 92 17.43 9.83 15.08
CA ARG A 92 16.05 9.29 14.99
C ARG A 92 15.51 9.16 13.56
N SER A 93 16.40 9.03 12.59
CA SER A 93 16.04 8.92 11.17
C SER A 93 16.27 7.50 10.67
N LYS A 94 15.52 7.14 9.63
CA LYS A 94 15.59 5.82 9.02
C LYS A 94 15.66 5.91 7.50
N LEU A 95 16.49 5.06 6.91
CA LEU A 95 16.54 4.79 5.49
C LEU A 95 16.07 3.36 5.26
N THR A 96 14.96 3.20 4.54
CA THR A 96 14.49 1.88 4.10
C THR A 96 15.18 1.54 2.78
N PHE A 97 15.80 0.37 2.69
CA PHE A 97 16.48 -0.08 1.48
C PHE A 97 16.04 -1.50 1.15
N GLY A 98 15.45 -1.68 -0.04
CA GLY A 98 15.10 -2.97 -0.59
C GLY A 98 13.99 -3.74 0.13
N VAL A 99 13.32 -4.58 -0.65
CA VAL A 99 12.45 -5.66 -0.20
C VAL A 99 13.04 -6.94 -0.78
N THR A 100 13.27 -7.97 0.04
CA THR A 100 13.55 -9.31 -0.49
C THR A 100 12.44 -10.26 -0.08
N SER A 101 12.13 -11.23 -0.95
CA SER A 101 11.17 -12.27 -0.62
C SER A 101 11.68 -13.12 0.55
N SER A 102 10.80 -13.43 1.50
CA SER A 102 11.09 -14.40 2.57
C SER A 102 10.96 -15.85 2.13
N ALA A 103 10.59 -16.13 0.87
CA ALA A 103 10.42 -17.49 0.36
C ALA A 103 11.67 -18.36 0.55
N ASP A 104 12.86 -17.78 0.40
CA ASP A 104 14.13 -18.51 0.56
C ASP A 104 14.43 -18.94 2.01
N LEU A 105 13.69 -18.39 2.98
CA LEU A 105 13.81 -18.75 4.39
C LEU A 105 12.93 -19.96 4.74
N ILE A 106 11.96 -20.31 3.89
CA ILE A 106 11.03 -21.41 4.14
C ILE A 106 11.75 -22.72 4.48
N PRO A 107 12.79 -23.16 3.75
CA PRO A 107 13.48 -24.42 4.07
C PRO A 107 14.12 -24.46 5.47
N GLU A 108 14.44 -23.30 6.06
CA GLU A 108 14.94 -23.23 7.43
C GLU A 108 13.83 -23.09 8.45
N ILE A 109 12.78 -22.34 8.14
CA ILE A 109 11.60 -22.21 8.99
C ILE A 109 10.86 -23.54 9.13
N GLU A 110 10.77 -24.33 8.06
CA GLU A 110 10.17 -25.68 8.06
C GLU A 110 10.90 -26.68 8.97
N LYS A 111 12.14 -26.37 9.40
CA LYS A 111 12.89 -27.19 10.37
C LYS A 111 12.47 -26.90 11.81
N ILE A 112 11.87 -25.74 12.09
CA ILE A 112 11.44 -25.33 13.43
C ILE A 112 10.31 -26.23 13.93
N ASN A 113 10.42 -26.73 15.16
CA ASN A 113 9.44 -27.67 15.72
C ASN A 113 8.06 -27.01 15.89
N GLU A 114 8.05 -25.77 16.37
CA GLU A 114 6.84 -24.96 16.55
C GLU A 114 6.16 -24.68 15.21
N TYR A 115 6.93 -24.48 14.13
CA TYR A 115 6.37 -24.37 12.78
C TYR A 115 5.69 -25.67 12.37
N LYS A 116 6.34 -26.83 12.55
CA LYS A 116 5.74 -28.13 12.19
C LYS A 116 4.40 -28.34 12.89
N ILE A 117 4.38 -28.16 14.21
CA ILE A 117 3.17 -28.30 15.04
C ILE A 117 2.07 -27.34 14.58
N LEU A 118 2.40 -26.07 14.36
CA LEU A 118 1.41 -25.08 13.96
C LEU A 118 0.96 -25.26 12.50
N SER A 119 1.85 -25.65 11.59
CA SER A 119 1.54 -25.80 10.16
C SER A 119 0.56 -26.95 9.87
N GLU A 120 0.52 -27.97 10.73
CA GLU A 120 -0.48 -29.03 10.67
C GLU A 120 -1.89 -28.50 10.96
N LYS A 121 -2.02 -27.57 11.92
CA LYS A 121 -3.29 -26.95 12.32
C LYS A 121 -3.65 -25.71 11.49
N TYR A 122 -2.64 -24.99 10.99
CA TYR A 122 -2.72 -23.69 10.33
C TYR A 122 -1.89 -23.71 9.03
N PRO A 123 -2.36 -24.39 7.97
CA PRO A 123 -1.61 -24.57 6.73
C PRO A 123 -1.33 -23.25 5.98
N ASN A 124 -2.09 -22.19 6.28
CA ASN A 124 -1.88 -20.85 5.74
C ASN A 124 -0.59 -20.19 6.22
N LEU A 125 0.05 -20.68 7.30
CA LEU A 125 1.32 -20.13 7.80
C LEU A 125 2.42 -20.16 6.74
N ARG A 126 2.49 -21.22 5.92
CA ARG A 126 3.48 -21.28 4.84
C ARG A 126 3.28 -20.16 3.82
N ALA A 127 2.02 -19.94 3.41
CA ALA A 127 1.68 -18.87 2.47
C ALA A 127 1.93 -17.48 3.06
N GLN A 128 1.76 -17.29 4.37
CA GLN A 128 2.10 -16.04 5.05
C GLN A 128 3.61 -15.75 4.99
N ILE A 129 4.45 -16.78 5.08
CA ILE A 129 5.91 -16.65 4.94
C ILE A 129 6.28 -16.38 3.47
N GLU A 130 5.72 -17.14 2.54
CA GLU A 130 6.04 -17.06 1.11
C GLU A 130 5.68 -15.71 0.49
N ASN A 131 4.55 -15.12 0.93
CA ASN A 131 4.06 -13.84 0.42
C ASN A 131 4.58 -12.63 1.20
N ASN A 132 5.44 -12.82 2.21
CA ASN A 132 6.02 -11.72 2.97
C ASN A 132 7.26 -11.15 2.29
N LEU A 133 7.61 -9.93 2.69
CA LEU A 133 8.82 -9.24 2.26
C LEU A 133 9.63 -8.88 3.50
N VAL A 134 10.90 -9.26 3.49
CA VAL A 134 11.87 -8.81 4.48
C VAL A 134 12.33 -7.41 4.08
N ASN A 135 12.03 -6.43 4.94
CA ASN A 135 12.42 -5.03 4.74
C ASN A 135 13.69 -4.71 5.53
N GLY A 136 14.72 -4.18 4.86
CA GLY A 136 15.92 -3.65 5.51
C GLY A 136 15.75 -2.18 5.91
N VAL A 137 16.14 -1.85 7.15
CA VAL A 137 16.15 -0.48 7.65
C VAL A 137 17.52 -0.13 8.23
N ILE A 138 18.15 0.90 7.68
CA ILE A 138 19.29 1.58 8.31
C ILE A 138 18.72 2.70 9.17
N PHE A 139 19.12 2.78 10.43
CA PHE A 139 18.62 3.81 11.33
C PHE A 139 19.70 4.33 12.25
N THR A 140 19.48 5.53 12.75
CA THR A 140 20.30 6.19 13.75
C THR A 140 19.64 6.08 15.11
N ASP A 141 20.46 6.08 16.17
CA ASP A 141 19.94 6.08 17.53
C ASP A 141 19.40 7.48 17.91
N GLN A 142 19.03 7.64 19.18
CA GLN A 142 18.43 8.88 19.69
C GLN A 142 19.42 10.03 19.86
N ASN A 143 20.73 9.75 19.91
CA ASN A 143 21.77 10.65 20.36
C ASN A 143 22.86 10.91 19.29
N ASN A 144 22.95 10.06 18.28
CA ASN A 144 24.02 10.05 17.29
C ASN A 144 23.46 10.20 15.88
N GLN A 145 24.10 11.07 15.10
CA GLN A 145 23.90 11.12 13.66
C GLN A 145 24.70 10.01 12.99
N GLY A 146 24.11 9.42 11.97
CA GLY A 146 24.71 8.39 11.16
C GLY A 146 25.40 8.98 9.93
N THR A 147 26.46 8.34 9.46
CA THR A 147 27.19 8.83 8.29
C THR A 147 27.57 7.72 7.33
N PHE A 148 27.51 8.03 6.04
CA PHE A 148 28.34 7.38 5.02
C PHE A 148 29.33 8.41 4.52
N LYS A 149 30.62 8.10 4.61
CA LYS A 149 31.72 9.02 4.32
C LYS A 149 32.58 8.44 3.20
N LEU A 150 32.74 9.20 2.13
CA LEU A 150 33.63 8.91 1.01
C LEU A 150 34.86 9.82 1.11
N THR A 151 36.04 9.22 1.21
CA THR A 151 37.34 9.93 1.26
C THR A 151 38.14 9.65 0.00
N ILE A 152 38.44 10.69 -0.78
CA ILE A 152 39.23 10.61 -2.00
C ILE A 152 40.72 10.80 -1.66
N THR A 153 41.56 9.86 -2.04
CA THR A 153 43.01 9.86 -1.80
C THR A 153 43.79 9.38 -3.03
N ARG A 154 45.05 9.76 -3.15
CA ARG A 154 45.97 9.24 -4.18
C ARG A 154 46.70 7.97 -3.77
N LYS A 155 46.72 7.67 -2.46
CA LYS A 155 47.42 6.52 -1.92
C LYS A 155 46.59 5.88 -0.83
N LEU A 156 46.43 4.56 -0.88
CA LEU A 156 45.78 3.81 0.20
C LEU A 156 46.75 3.65 1.38
N PRO A 157 46.26 3.70 2.62
CA PRO A 157 47.09 3.51 3.81
C PRO A 157 47.79 2.13 3.84
N ASP A 158 47.12 1.09 3.36
CA ASP A 158 47.65 -0.27 3.29
C ASP A 158 47.73 -0.75 1.82
N VAL A 159 48.90 -1.24 1.42
CA VAL A 159 49.16 -1.76 0.07
C VAL A 159 48.32 -3.00 -0.24
N LYS A 160 47.90 -3.77 0.77
CA LYS A 160 47.03 -4.94 0.57
C LYS A 160 45.62 -4.55 0.11
N GLU A 161 45.14 -3.37 0.49
CA GLU A 161 43.81 -2.86 0.15
C GLU A 161 43.65 -2.57 -1.36
N TYR A 162 44.76 -2.40 -2.10
CA TYR A 162 44.72 -2.22 -3.55
C TYR A 162 44.08 -3.43 -4.26
N LYS A 163 44.22 -4.64 -3.70
CA LYS A 163 43.64 -5.86 -4.27
C LYS A 163 42.14 -5.96 -4.07
N SER A 164 41.60 -5.34 -3.03
CA SER A 164 40.15 -5.33 -2.74
C SER A 164 39.42 -4.13 -3.36
N ALA A 165 40.15 -3.25 -4.05
CA ALA A 165 39.56 -2.07 -4.68
C ALA A 165 38.81 -2.45 -5.96
N VAL A 166 37.57 -1.99 -6.06
CA VAL A 166 36.66 -2.20 -7.21
C VAL A 166 36.61 -0.95 -8.09
N ASP A 167 36.13 -1.07 -9.32
CA ASP A 167 36.04 0.09 -10.21
C ASP A 167 34.92 1.05 -9.76
N PHE A 168 35.13 2.35 -9.98
CA PHE A 168 34.11 3.36 -9.68
C PHE A 168 32.78 3.06 -10.38
N GLY A 169 31.68 3.13 -9.61
CA GLY A 169 30.33 2.85 -10.12
C GLY A 169 29.94 1.37 -10.10
N SER A 170 30.87 0.46 -9.80
CA SER A 170 30.55 -0.95 -9.62
C SER A 170 29.61 -1.16 -8.43
N GLU A 171 28.65 -2.06 -8.62
CA GLU A 171 27.79 -2.54 -7.55
C GLU A 171 28.58 -3.41 -6.57
N TYR A 172 28.33 -3.20 -5.29
CA TYR A 172 28.92 -4.00 -4.22
C TYR A 172 27.82 -4.54 -3.30
N PRO A 173 27.93 -5.78 -2.79
CA PRO A 173 26.92 -6.32 -1.87
C PRO A 173 26.85 -5.52 -0.57
N LEU A 174 25.65 -5.11 -0.15
CA LEU A 174 25.47 -4.26 1.03
C LEU A 174 25.84 -4.98 2.34
N GLY A 175 25.57 -6.28 2.44
CA GLY A 175 25.94 -7.08 3.62
C GLY A 175 27.46 -7.16 3.80
N GLU A 176 28.20 -7.44 2.72
CA GLU A 176 29.68 -7.40 2.71
C GLU A 176 30.21 -6.01 3.09
N PHE A 177 29.55 -4.94 2.64
CA PHE A 177 29.94 -3.58 3.02
C PHE A 177 29.83 -3.35 4.52
N PHE A 178 28.70 -3.74 5.15
CA PHE A 178 28.51 -3.54 6.58
C PHE A 178 29.44 -4.41 7.43
N GLU A 179 29.70 -5.64 7.01
CA GLU A 179 30.65 -6.52 7.72
C GLU A 179 32.08 -5.95 7.71
N ARG A 180 32.51 -5.38 6.58
CA ARG A 180 33.86 -4.80 6.44
C ARG A 180 33.95 -3.36 6.93
N ASN A 181 32.82 -2.67 6.98
CA ASN A 181 32.67 -1.23 7.12
C ASN A 181 33.59 -0.40 6.19
N LYS A 182 33.95 -0.96 5.03
CA LYS A 182 34.87 -0.32 4.10
C LYS A 182 34.70 -0.86 2.69
N LEU A 183 34.55 0.05 1.73
CA LEU A 183 34.58 -0.24 0.30
C LEU A 183 35.49 0.76 -0.41
N ILE A 184 36.39 0.25 -1.25
CA ILE A 184 37.40 1.06 -1.91
C ILE A 184 37.12 1.07 -3.41
N TYR A 185 36.92 2.26 -3.96
CA TYR A 185 36.75 2.49 -5.39
C TYR A 185 38.05 2.97 -6.03
N LYS A 186 38.36 2.46 -7.21
CA LYS A 186 39.38 3.00 -8.12
C LYS A 186 38.74 4.07 -8.98
N PHE A 187 39.24 5.29 -8.87
CA PHE A 187 38.94 6.41 -9.76
C PHE A 187 40.04 6.50 -10.83
N GLY A 188 39.73 7.14 -11.96
CA GLY A 188 40.76 7.47 -12.95
C GLY A 188 41.88 8.33 -12.35
N ASN A 189 43.08 8.25 -12.94
CA ASN A 189 44.30 8.97 -12.52
C ASN A 189 44.88 8.55 -11.16
N ASP A 190 44.96 7.24 -10.88
CA ASP A 190 45.54 6.67 -9.64
C ASP A 190 44.92 7.21 -8.34
N MET A 191 43.64 7.60 -8.39
CA MET A 191 42.90 8.02 -7.22
C MET A 191 42.01 6.90 -6.69
N PHE A 192 41.77 6.92 -5.39
CA PHE A 192 40.92 5.97 -4.69
C PHE A 192 39.86 6.73 -3.90
N GLY A 193 38.67 6.15 -3.78
CA GLY A 193 37.66 6.62 -2.84
C GLY A 193 37.35 5.54 -1.82
N ILE A 194 37.56 5.85 -0.55
CA ILE A 194 37.30 4.95 0.57
C ILE A 194 35.93 5.33 1.14
N LEU A 195 34.94 4.47 0.95
CA LEU A 195 33.60 4.58 1.51
C LEU A 195 33.56 3.81 2.84
N GLU A 196 33.16 4.50 3.91
CA GLU A 196 32.99 3.95 5.25
C GLU A 196 31.63 4.39 5.82
N SER A 197 31.12 3.65 6.79
CA SER A 197 29.96 4.06 7.58
C SER A 197 30.31 4.27 9.05
N GLY A 198 29.48 5.05 9.75
CA GLY A 198 29.65 5.29 11.18
C GLY A 198 28.35 5.66 11.86
N GLN A 199 28.17 5.15 13.08
CA GLN A 199 26.98 5.39 13.92
C GLN A 199 25.66 5.03 13.23
N LEU A 200 25.67 3.91 12.49
CA LEU A 200 24.49 3.34 11.85
C LEU A 200 24.16 2.02 12.52
N ASN A 201 22.87 1.84 12.78
CA ASN A 201 22.30 0.55 13.11
C ASN A 201 21.51 0.04 11.92
N MET A 202 21.33 -1.26 11.89
CA MET A 202 20.59 -1.95 10.85
C MET A 202 19.66 -2.97 11.48
N ASN A 203 18.51 -3.17 10.87
CA ASN A 203 17.59 -4.23 11.27
C ASN A 203 16.81 -4.73 10.05
N LEU A 204 16.49 -6.01 10.07
CA LEU A 204 15.54 -6.64 9.17
C LEU A 204 14.18 -6.72 9.86
N ALA A 205 13.13 -6.27 9.17
CA ALA A 205 11.78 -6.44 9.68
C ALA A 205 11.41 -7.93 9.72
N GLY A 206 10.91 -8.40 10.88
CA GLY A 206 10.43 -9.76 11.07
C GLY A 206 9.22 -10.09 10.17
N ILE A 207 8.95 -11.39 10.01
CA ILE A 207 7.82 -11.91 9.23
C ILE A 207 6.62 -12.07 10.17
N PRO A 208 5.62 -11.17 10.14
CA PRO A 208 4.46 -11.30 11.01
C PRO A 208 3.63 -12.53 10.61
N LEU A 209 3.37 -13.41 11.58
CA LEU A 209 2.54 -14.59 11.41
C LEU A 209 1.28 -14.49 12.29
N LYS A 210 0.16 -15.03 11.79
CA LYS A 210 -1.12 -15.09 12.49
C LYS A 210 -1.71 -16.49 12.42
N LEU A 211 -2.29 -16.94 13.54
CA LEU A 211 -3.06 -18.17 13.58
C LEU A 211 -4.48 -17.87 13.12
N GLU A 212 -4.85 -18.37 11.94
CA GLU A 212 -6.21 -18.28 11.43
C GLU A 212 -6.69 -19.72 11.24
N GLN A 213 -7.63 -20.18 12.09
CA GLN A 213 -8.14 -21.55 12.01
C GLN A 213 -8.81 -21.78 10.65
N THR A 214 -8.39 -22.84 9.96
CA THR A 214 -9.09 -23.31 8.75
C THR A 214 -10.40 -23.97 9.14
N THR A 215 -11.50 -23.23 9.16
CA THR A 215 -12.82 -23.86 9.10
C THR A 215 -12.96 -24.55 7.75
N ASN A 216 -13.02 -25.88 7.76
CA ASN A 216 -13.22 -26.75 6.60
C ASN A 216 -14.28 -26.20 5.62
N LYS A 217 -13.83 -25.62 4.51
CA LYS A 217 -14.58 -25.56 3.23
C LYS A 217 -13.59 -25.75 2.07
N PRO A 218 -14.00 -26.44 0.98
CA PRO A 218 -13.11 -26.80 -0.13
C PRO A 218 -12.79 -25.58 -1.02
N GLN A 219 -11.59 -25.63 -1.62
CA GLN A 219 -10.94 -24.67 -2.53
C GLN A 219 -10.59 -23.31 -1.92
N VAL A 220 -9.30 -22.97 -2.01
CA VAL A 220 -8.71 -21.68 -1.65
C VAL A 220 -9.46 -20.57 -2.39
N ALA A 221 -10.44 -19.96 -1.73
CA ALA A 221 -10.94 -18.66 -2.12
C ALA A 221 -9.95 -17.65 -1.56
N VAL A 222 -9.06 -17.15 -2.42
CA VAL A 222 -8.32 -15.93 -2.11
C VAL A 222 -9.34 -14.89 -1.68
N ALA A 223 -9.20 -14.37 -0.45
CA ALA A 223 -10.16 -13.42 0.08
C ALA A 223 -10.34 -12.29 -0.96
N PRO A 224 -11.57 -12.07 -1.45
CA PRO A 224 -11.77 -11.14 -2.55
C PRO A 224 -11.33 -9.75 -2.11
N ILE A 225 -10.41 -9.15 -2.87
CA ILE A 225 -9.85 -7.84 -2.57
C ILE A 225 -10.94 -6.81 -2.81
N SER A 226 -11.42 -6.21 -1.74
CA SER A 226 -12.45 -5.18 -1.80
C SER A 226 -11.88 -3.91 -2.42
N ILE A 227 -12.51 -3.45 -3.49
CA ILE A 227 -12.20 -2.20 -4.15
C ILE A 227 -13.13 -1.15 -3.54
N SER A 228 -12.56 -0.05 -3.04
CA SER A 228 -13.37 0.96 -2.35
C SER A 228 -14.35 1.59 -3.33
N THR A 229 -15.58 1.80 -2.88
CA THR A 229 -16.54 2.63 -3.62
C THR A 229 -16.17 4.10 -3.45
N MET A 230 -16.40 4.89 -4.50
CA MET A 230 -16.13 6.33 -4.49
C MET A 230 -17.46 7.08 -4.46
N ALA A 231 -17.60 8.02 -3.52
CA ALA A 231 -18.75 8.92 -3.45
C ALA A 231 -18.27 10.36 -3.24
N LEU A 232 -18.69 11.27 -4.12
CA LEU A 232 -18.40 12.71 -4.00
C LEU A 232 -19.68 13.46 -3.64
N GLY A 233 -19.58 14.36 -2.67
CA GLY A 233 -20.69 15.19 -2.21
C GLY A 233 -20.53 16.65 -2.63
N ASP A 234 -21.53 17.19 -3.33
CA ASP A 234 -21.74 18.61 -3.63
C ASP A 234 -20.46 19.40 -4.04
N VAL A 235 -19.68 18.80 -4.94
CA VAL A 235 -18.35 19.30 -5.35
C VAL A 235 -18.38 20.34 -6.47
N PHE A 236 -19.51 20.53 -7.16
CA PHE A 236 -19.63 21.40 -8.34
C PHE A 236 -20.30 22.73 -8.03
N ASN A 237 -19.86 23.79 -8.69
CA ASN A 237 -20.52 25.10 -8.64
C ASN A 237 -21.98 24.98 -9.10
N PHE A 238 -22.84 25.82 -8.53
CA PHE A 238 -24.24 25.90 -8.93
C PHE A 238 -24.34 26.12 -10.45
N ASP A 239 -25.25 25.41 -11.11
CA ASP A 239 -25.48 25.50 -12.57
C ASP A 239 -24.23 25.36 -13.46
N SER A 240 -23.20 24.67 -12.99
CA SER A 240 -21.95 24.47 -13.73
C SER A 240 -21.38 23.07 -13.56
N ILE A 241 -20.53 22.66 -14.51
CA ILE A 241 -19.71 21.45 -14.42
C ILE A 241 -18.33 21.70 -13.81
N GLU A 242 -18.05 22.93 -13.38
CA GLU A 242 -16.79 23.31 -12.73
C GLU A 242 -16.84 22.99 -11.24
N PHE A 243 -15.73 22.52 -10.68
CA PHE A 243 -15.63 22.26 -9.25
C PHE A 243 -15.64 23.56 -8.44
N LYS A 244 -16.25 23.53 -7.24
CA LYS A 244 -16.16 24.63 -6.26
C LYS A 244 -14.73 24.83 -5.78
N ASP A 245 -14.05 23.70 -5.54
CA ASP A 245 -12.64 23.63 -5.15
C ASP A 245 -12.04 22.36 -5.77
N GLU A 246 -11.16 22.55 -6.75
CA GLU A 246 -10.50 21.46 -7.47
C GLU A 246 -9.61 20.61 -6.56
N ASN A 247 -8.97 21.19 -5.54
CA ASN A 247 -8.14 20.47 -4.58
C ASN A 247 -8.99 19.62 -3.63
N LEU A 248 -10.17 20.11 -3.23
CA LEU A 248 -11.10 19.33 -2.42
C LEU A 248 -11.68 18.17 -3.22
N ALA A 249 -12.09 18.41 -4.47
CA ALA A 249 -12.56 17.35 -5.37
C ALA A 249 -11.46 16.29 -5.55
N ARG A 250 -10.21 16.71 -5.79
CA ARG A 250 -9.05 15.82 -5.95
C ARG A 250 -8.75 14.97 -4.72
N ARG A 251 -8.96 15.50 -3.52
CA ARG A 251 -8.85 14.71 -2.29
C ARG A 251 -9.91 13.62 -2.20
N GLN A 252 -11.13 13.87 -2.67
CA GLN A 252 -12.23 12.89 -2.59
C GLN A 252 -12.06 11.72 -3.55
N TYR A 253 -11.57 11.94 -4.78
CA TYR A 253 -11.29 10.84 -5.73
C TYR A 253 -9.84 10.31 -5.66
N GLY A 254 -8.92 11.03 -5.02
CA GLY A 254 -7.49 10.68 -5.00
C GLY A 254 -7.16 9.37 -4.27
N ALA A 255 -7.86 9.07 -3.18
CA ALA A 255 -7.68 7.81 -2.45
C ALA A 255 -8.06 6.59 -3.32
N PHE A 256 -9.14 6.71 -4.10
CA PHE A 256 -9.56 5.69 -5.05
C PHE A 256 -8.51 5.49 -6.15
N ILE A 257 -8.02 6.57 -6.77
CA ILE A 257 -6.96 6.50 -7.79
C ILE A 257 -5.70 5.82 -7.25
N GLN A 258 -5.26 6.20 -6.04
CA GLN A 258 -4.08 5.60 -5.42
C GLN A 258 -4.28 4.11 -5.13
N GLN A 259 -5.45 3.71 -4.63
CA GLN A 259 -5.78 2.30 -4.42
C GLN A 259 -5.71 1.53 -5.75
N ILE A 260 -6.35 2.03 -6.81
CA ILE A 260 -6.36 1.38 -8.12
C ILE A 260 -4.95 1.28 -8.70
N ARG A 261 -4.13 2.35 -8.63
CA ARG A 261 -2.72 2.30 -9.08
C ARG A 261 -1.90 1.28 -8.30
N HIS A 262 -2.08 1.21 -6.98
CA HIS A 262 -1.40 0.21 -6.16
C HIS A 262 -1.81 -1.22 -6.55
N LEU A 263 -3.10 -1.45 -6.80
CA LEU A 263 -3.61 -2.76 -7.21
C LEU A 263 -3.16 -3.14 -8.63
N ILE A 264 -3.09 -2.19 -9.57
CA ILE A 264 -2.49 -2.40 -10.90
C ILE A 264 -1.01 -2.75 -10.77
N GLN A 265 -0.25 -2.01 -9.96
CA GLN A 265 1.18 -2.30 -9.75
C GLN A 265 1.39 -3.68 -9.12
N LYS A 266 0.51 -4.08 -8.20
CA LYS A 266 0.62 -5.35 -7.47
C LYS A 266 0.16 -6.57 -8.27
N TYR A 267 -0.89 -6.43 -9.08
CA TYR A 267 -1.57 -7.55 -9.73
C TYR A 267 -1.56 -7.51 -11.26
N GLY A 268 -1.11 -6.41 -11.88
CA GLY A 268 -0.93 -6.28 -13.32
C GLY A 268 -2.20 -6.51 -14.14
N GLU A 269 -2.02 -7.13 -15.31
CA GLU A 269 -3.08 -7.42 -16.28
C GLU A 269 -4.29 -8.18 -15.71
N PRO A 270 -4.15 -9.19 -14.83
CA PRO A 270 -5.30 -9.84 -14.18
C PRO A 270 -6.28 -8.85 -13.51
N PHE A 271 -5.77 -7.86 -12.79
CA PHE A 271 -6.59 -6.85 -12.14
C PHE A 271 -7.16 -5.84 -13.15
N ILE A 272 -6.36 -5.43 -14.14
CA ILE A 272 -6.83 -4.57 -15.25
C ILE A 272 -8.01 -5.22 -15.98
N ASN A 273 -7.92 -6.51 -16.29
CA ASN A 273 -8.97 -7.27 -16.96
C ASN A 273 -10.21 -7.45 -16.09
N HIS A 274 -10.03 -7.68 -14.79
CA HIS A 274 -11.14 -7.66 -13.83
C HIS A 274 -11.89 -6.33 -13.89
N MET A 275 -11.18 -5.21 -13.75
CA MET A 275 -11.78 -3.87 -13.82
C MET A 275 -12.50 -3.63 -15.16
N LYS A 276 -11.88 -3.97 -16.29
CA LYS A 276 -12.47 -3.87 -17.63
C LYS A 276 -13.78 -4.65 -17.75
N SER A 277 -13.85 -5.84 -17.14
CA SER A 277 -15.05 -6.68 -17.17
C SER A 277 -16.24 -6.06 -16.43
N GLN A 278 -15.97 -5.27 -15.38
CA GLN A 278 -17.00 -4.69 -14.51
C GLN A 278 -17.67 -3.45 -15.09
N ASN A 279 -17.09 -2.80 -16.11
CA ASN A 279 -17.64 -1.58 -16.74
C ASN A 279 -18.11 -0.51 -15.72
N PRO A 280 -17.24 -0.05 -14.82
CA PRO A 280 -17.61 0.86 -13.74
C PRO A 280 -18.29 2.12 -14.25
N THR A 281 -19.40 2.53 -13.62
CA THR A 281 -20.19 3.70 -14.03
C THR A 281 -20.31 4.71 -12.89
N ILE A 282 -20.03 5.97 -13.19
CA ILE A 282 -20.31 7.10 -12.28
C ILE A 282 -21.76 7.53 -12.45
N TYR A 283 -22.55 7.39 -11.39
CA TYR A 283 -23.93 7.87 -11.31
C TYR A 283 -23.95 9.28 -10.70
N GLY A 284 -24.41 10.26 -11.47
CA GLY A 284 -24.62 11.62 -11.00
C GLY A 284 -26.07 11.84 -10.55
N TYR A 285 -26.25 12.38 -9.35
CA TYR A 285 -27.55 12.73 -8.77
C TYR A 285 -27.64 14.23 -8.52
N SER A 286 -28.85 14.76 -8.65
CA SER A 286 -29.20 16.15 -8.37
C SER A 286 -30.21 16.23 -7.23
N SER A 287 -30.25 17.38 -6.56
CA SER A 287 -31.23 17.65 -5.51
C SER A 287 -32.55 18.16 -6.10
N VAL A 288 -33.66 17.81 -5.46
CA VAL A 288 -34.98 18.40 -5.78
C VAL A 288 -35.08 19.74 -5.04
N ASP A 289 -34.61 20.82 -5.64
CA ASP A 289 -34.53 22.13 -4.95
C ASP A 289 -35.82 22.98 -5.07
N ALA A 290 -36.71 22.61 -6.00
CA ALA A 290 -38.00 23.26 -6.23
C ALA A 290 -38.89 22.35 -7.09
N ASP A 291 -40.03 22.84 -7.59
CA ASP A 291 -40.97 22.04 -8.39
C ASP A 291 -40.28 21.47 -9.65
N PRO A 292 -40.19 20.13 -9.79
CA PRO A 292 -39.56 19.50 -10.95
C PRO A 292 -40.20 19.85 -12.30
N GLU A 293 -41.50 20.14 -12.31
CA GLU A 293 -42.25 20.48 -13.53
C GLU A 293 -42.15 21.96 -13.89
N GLN A 294 -41.57 22.78 -13.02
CA GLN A 294 -41.48 24.20 -13.31
C GLN A 294 -40.57 24.45 -14.52
N PRO A 295 -40.94 25.42 -15.39
CA PRO A 295 -40.04 25.90 -16.41
C PRO A 295 -38.75 26.46 -15.80
N ILE A 296 -37.61 26.13 -16.41
CA ILE A 296 -36.31 26.68 -16.02
C ILE A 296 -35.55 27.15 -17.26
N THR A 297 -34.73 28.18 -17.08
CA THR A 297 -33.67 28.54 -18.03
C THR A 297 -32.36 28.36 -17.30
N GLY A 298 -31.84 27.13 -17.29
CA GLY A 298 -30.68 26.80 -16.48
C GLY A 298 -29.38 27.41 -17.01
N GLY A 299 -28.41 27.65 -16.12
CA GLY A 299 -27.17 28.38 -16.45
C GLY A 299 -26.16 27.62 -17.32
N TYR A 300 -26.16 26.29 -17.30
CA TYR A 300 -25.22 25.50 -18.11
C TYR A 300 -25.72 25.36 -19.56
N LYS A 301 -25.08 26.10 -20.49
CA LYS A 301 -25.51 26.22 -21.89
C LYS A 301 -25.86 24.89 -22.58
N PRO A 302 -25.06 23.81 -22.46
CA PRO A 302 -25.40 22.52 -23.10
C PRO A 302 -26.69 21.89 -22.59
N CYS A 303 -27.15 22.24 -21.38
CA CYS A 303 -28.40 21.76 -20.81
C CYS A 303 -29.54 22.80 -20.85
N ALA A 304 -29.27 24.03 -21.25
CA ALA A 304 -30.24 25.14 -21.20
C ALA A 304 -31.46 24.97 -22.13
N GLY A 305 -31.41 24.04 -23.10
CA GLY A 305 -32.54 23.72 -23.99
C GLY A 305 -33.64 22.83 -23.36
N ASN A 306 -33.44 22.36 -22.13
CA ASN A 306 -34.43 21.56 -21.41
C ASN A 306 -35.60 22.42 -20.92
N LYS A 307 -36.82 21.89 -21.02
CA LYS A 307 -38.05 22.66 -20.76
C LYS A 307 -38.45 22.69 -19.28
N THR A 308 -38.15 21.63 -18.54
CA THR A 308 -38.49 21.47 -17.12
C THR A 308 -37.22 21.44 -16.27
N ARG A 309 -37.35 21.78 -14.99
CA ARG A 309 -36.24 21.64 -14.03
C ARG A 309 -35.74 20.20 -13.97
N ARG A 310 -36.63 19.21 -13.95
CA ARG A 310 -36.25 17.80 -13.95
C ARG A 310 -35.34 17.43 -15.12
N ASP A 311 -35.72 17.83 -16.34
CA ASP A 311 -34.94 17.51 -17.54
C ASP A 311 -33.58 18.21 -17.54
N TYR A 312 -33.55 19.45 -17.06
CA TYR A 312 -32.31 20.21 -16.89
C TYR A 312 -31.39 19.54 -15.86
N ASP A 313 -31.91 19.15 -14.70
CA ASP A 313 -31.14 18.53 -13.63
C ASP A 313 -30.67 17.12 -13.99
N LEU A 314 -31.44 16.38 -14.80
CA LEU A 314 -31.01 15.14 -15.43
C LEU A 314 -29.80 15.38 -16.34
N CYS A 315 -29.89 16.34 -17.26
CA CYS A 315 -28.79 16.70 -18.15
C CYS A 315 -27.54 17.16 -17.38
N LEU A 316 -27.70 18.03 -16.38
CA LEU A 316 -26.58 18.57 -15.62
C LEU A 316 -25.91 17.47 -14.78
N SER A 317 -26.69 16.54 -14.20
CA SER A 317 -26.14 15.39 -13.49
C SER A 317 -25.35 14.45 -14.41
N GLN A 318 -25.79 14.27 -15.66
CA GLN A 318 -25.08 13.49 -16.68
C GLN A 318 -23.73 14.12 -17.01
N GLU A 319 -23.69 15.42 -17.27
CA GLU A 319 -22.47 16.12 -17.67
C GLU A 319 -21.45 16.21 -16.53
N ARG A 320 -21.92 16.38 -15.28
CA ARG A 320 -21.03 16.33 -14.11
C ARG A 320 -20.47 14.94 -13.85
N ALA A 321 -21.27 13.89 -14.06
CA ALA A 321 -20.78 12.51 -13.99
C ALA A 321 -19.74 12.23 -15.08
N ARG A 322 -19.93 12.78 -16.29
CA ARG A 322 -18.95 12.71 -17.39
C ARG A 322 -17.61 13.30 -16.99
N VAL A 323 -17.60 14.50 -16.42
CA VAL A 323 -16.35 15.16 -15.98
C VAL A 323 -15.55 14.26 -15.02
N ILE A 324 -16.22 13.62 -14.06
CA ILE A 324 -15.56 12.70 -13.12
C ILE A 324 -15.01 11.47 -13.85
N ALA A 325 -15.80 10.86 -14.74
CA ALA A 325 -15.36 9.71 -15.52
C ALA A 325 -14.14 10.04 -16.41
N ASP A 326 -14.15 11.21 -17.07
CA ASP A 326 -13.04 11.69 -17.90
C ASP A 326 -11.76 11.89 -17.06
N ILE A 327 -11.87 12.43 -15.85
CA ILE A 327 -10.75 12.56 -14.92
C ILE A 327 -10.18 11.19 -14.55
N LEU A 328 -11.04 10.23 -14.17
CA LEU A 328 -10.60 8.88 -13.82
C LEU A 328 -9.93 8.18 -15.00
N ASN A 329 -10.50 8.29 -16.20
CA ASN A 329 -9.94 7.72 -17.42
C ASN A 329 -8.58 8.36 -17.80
N LYS A 330 -8.40 9.66 -17.53
CA LYS A 330 -7.14 10.37 -17.76
C LYS A 330 -6.06 9.99 -16.74
N GLU A 331 -6.43 9.83 -15.47
CA GLU A 331 -5.50 9.51 -14.38
C GLU A 331 -5.18 8.01 -14.27
N LEU A 332 -5.99 7.14 -14.89
CA LEU A 332 -5.80 5.69 -14.93
C LEU A 332 -5.79 5.17 -16.39
N PRO A 333 -4.85 5.65 -17.24
CA PRO A 333 -4.83 5.34 -18.66
C PRO A 333 -4.67 3.83 -18.96
N GLU A 334 -4.05 3.07 -18.06
CA GLU A 334 -3.85 1.62 -18.17
C GLU A 334 -5.17 0.84 -18.27
N LEU A 335 -6.25 1.42 -17.74
CA LEU A 335 -7.58 0.82 -17.79
C LEU A 335 -8.27 1.04 -19.14
N GLY A 336 -7.77 1.90 -20.01
CA GLY A 336 -8.27 2.04 -21.38
C GLY A 336 -9.66 2.66 -21.49
N GLY A 337 -10.01 3.62 -20.63
CA GLY A 337 -11.26 4.38 -20.77
C GLY A 337 -12.52 3.68 -20.23
N ILE A 338 -12.39 2.74 -19.30
CA ILE A 338 -13.52 1.89 -18.85
C ILE A 338 -14.56 2.61 -18.01
N PHE A 339 -14.23 3.76 -17.41
CA PHE A 339 -15.16 4.48 -16.55
C PHE A 339 -16.23 5.14 -17.42
N LYS A 340 -17.47 4.67 -17.27
CA LYS A 340 -18.66 5.22 -17.91
C LYS A 340 -19.34 6.22 -16.98
N PHE A 341 -20.32 6.94 -17.50
CA PHE A 341 -21.08 7.92 -16.72
C PHE A 341 -22.57 7.86 -17.08
N LYS A 342 -23.41 8.16 -16.09
CA LYS A 342 -24.86 8.26 -16.24
C LYS A 342 -25.45 9.25 -15.25
N GLY A 343 -26.23 10.20 -15.76
CA GLY A 343 -27.08 11.08 -14.99
C GLY A 343 -28.33 10.35 -14.53
N MET A 344 -28.64 10.51 -13.27
CA MET A 344 -29.83 9.95 -12.63
C MET A 344 -30.86 11.04 -12.32
N GLY A 345 -30.49 12.32 -12.48
CA GLY A 345 -31.34 13.46 -12.20
C GLY A 345 -31.67 13.60 -10.73
N GLU A 346 -32.80 14.24 -10.47
CA GLU A 346 -33.28 14.55 -9.13
C GLU A 346 -33.50 13.29 -8.27
N THR A 347 -33.13 13.35 -6.99
CA THR A 347 -33.36 12.26 -6.03
C THR A 347 -33.64 12.76 -4.61
N THR A 348 -34.24 11.90 -3.80
CA THR A 348 -34.43 12.07 -2.34
C THR A 348 -33.74 10.97 -1.53
N LYS A 349 -32.88 10.17 -2.17
CA LYS A 349 -32.26 8.98 -1.57
C LYS A 349 -31.32 9.31 -0.41
N PHE A 350 -30.70 10.49 -0.42
CA PHE A 350 -29.60 10.85 0.49
C PHE A 350 -29.95 12.00 1.44
N GLY A 351 -31.13 12.59 1.27
CA GLY A 351 -31.64 13.70 2.06
C GLY A 351 -33.04 14.11 1.58
N PRO A 352 -33.69 15.03 2.29
CA PRO A 352 -34.99 15.53 1.89
C PRO A 352 -34.94 16.23 0.51
N GLY A 353 -36.07 16.22 -0.19
CA GLY A 353 -36.29 17.00 -1.41
C GLY A 353 -37.45 17.96 -1.22
N TRP A 354 -37.55 18.95 -2.08
CA TRP A 354 -38.69 19.84 -2.13
C TRP A 354 -39.97 19.07 -2.48
N THR A 355 -41.07 19.36 -1.78
CA THR A 355 -42.43 18.99 -2.20
C THR A 355 -43.35 20.20 -2.09
N LYS A 356 -44.54 20.14 -2.71
CA LYS A 356 -45.54 21.21 -2.60
C LYS A 356 -46.02 21.43 -1.17
N GLU A 357 -46.07 20.35 -0.39
CA GLU A 357 -46.53 20.34 1.00
C GLU A 357 -45.42 20.77 1.98
N ASN A 358 -44.16 20.52 1.63
CA ASN A 358 -42.99 20.83 2.45
C ASN A 358 -41.87 21.43 1.57
N PRO A 359 -41.95 22.73 1.22
CA PRO A 359 -40.89 23.39 0.48
C PRO A 359 -39.60 23.42 1.30
N THR A 360 -38.49 22.98 0.71
CA THR A 360 -37.17 22.95 1.33
C THR A 360 -36.24 24.03 0.76
N VAL A 361 -35.13 24.31 1.44
CA VAL A 361 -34.08 25.22 0.97
C VAL A 361 -32.87 24.44 0.41
N PRO A 362 -32.09 24.99 -0.54
CA PRO A 362 -31.02 24.28 -1.24
C PRO A 362 -29.91 23.67 -0.37
N GLU A 363 -29.72 24.19 0.85
CA GLU A 363 -28.77 23.67 1.84
C GLU A 363 -29.24 22.33 2.43
N VAL A 364 -30.57 22.16 2.58
CA VAL A 364 -31.19 20.98 3.18
C VAL A 364 -31.28 19.82 2.19
N THR A 365 -31.41 20.14 0.91
CA THR A 365 -31.45 19.18 -0.20
C THR A 365 -30.06 18.80 -0.73
N ALA A 366 -29.02 19.55 -0.30
CA ALA A 366 -27.62 19.38 -0.69
C ALA A 366 -27.08 17.94 -0.67
N PRO A 367 -27.43 17.08 0.32
CA PRO A 367 -26.95 15.70 0.35
C PRO A 367 -27.30 14.87 -0.90
N ASN A 368 -28.35 15.25 -1.64
CA ASN A 368 -28.77 14.59 -2.88
C ASN A 368 -27.89 14.96 -4.09
N ARG A 369 -27.09 16.05 -4.02
CA ARG A 369 -26.08 16.38 -5.04
C ARG A 369 -24.86 15.49 -4.85
N ARG A 370 -24.91 14.28 -5.39
CA ARG A 370 -23.94 13.22 -5.10
C ARG A 370 -23.52 12.49 -6.37
N TYR A 371 -22.26 12.04 -6.40
CA TYR A 371 -21.71 11.25 -7.51
C TYR A 371 -21.15 9.96 -6.98
N VAL A 372 -21.70 8.82 -7.42
CA VAL A 372 -21.40 7.51 -6.85
C VAL A 372 -20.90 6.59 -7.93
N LEU A 373 -19.75 5.96 -7.69
CA LEU A 373 -19.25 4.88 -8.52
C LEU A 373 -20.05 3.60 -8.25
N SER A 374 -20.49 2.92 -9.30
CA SER A 374 -21.11 1.60 -9.22
C SER A 374 -20.26 0.63 -8.40
N ASP A 375 -20.89 -0.25 -7.64
CA ASP A 375 -20.18 -1.29 -6.89
C ASP A 375 -19.31 -2.12 -7.83
N ILE A 376 -18.04 -2.26 -7.46
CA ILE A 376 -17.09 -3.08 -8.20
C ILE A 376 -16.98 -4.40 -7.45
N GLN A 377 -17.21 -5.51 -8.15
CA GLN A 377 -17.03 -6.81 -7.54
C GLN A 377 -15.61 -6.95 -7.01
N PRO A 378 -15.43 -7.52 -5.82
CA PRO A 378 -14.10 -7.75 -5.28
C PRO A 378 -13.21 -8.53 -6.26
N PHE A 379 -11.93 -8.19 -6.30
CA PHE A 379 -10.98 -8.88 -7.16
C PHE A 379 -10.47 -10.15 -6.48
N THR A 380 -10.69 -11.29 -7.11
CA THR A 380 -10.14 -12.57 -6.64
C THR A 380 -8.90 -12.90 -7.44
N ILE A 381 -7.78 -13.12 -6.74
CA ILE A 381 -6.56 -13.64 -7.36
C ILE A 381 -6.87 -15.08 -7.78
N LYS A 382 -6.83 -15.35 -9.08
CA LYS A 382 -7.02 -16.70 -9.63
C LYS A 382 -5.70 -17.43 -9.73
#